data_AF-A0A9P0FZA5-F1
#
_entry.id   AF-A0A9P0FZA5-F1
#
_cell.length_a   1.000
_cell.length_b   1.000
_cell.length_c   1.000
_cell.angle_alpha   90.00
_cell.angle_beta   90.00
_cell.angle_gamma   90.00
#
_symmetry.space_group_name_H-M   'P 1'
#
loop_
_entity.id
_entity.type
_entity.pdbx_description
1 polymer ?
#
loop_
_entity_poly.entity_id
_entity_poly.type
_entity_poly.pdbx_seq_one_letter_code
_entity_poly.pdbx_strand_id
1 'polypeptide(L)'
;MLKFSIYVYLFCLSFEAVTSVSRKSFLMDDRHVCIVKTSCLECLKLSHCSWCETENKCFSKKLPSFEDFCSNSTIDHIDYNMSIQENAECSCSKGEVKQRCFPPGVTEGPACSGRGTCVCGQCVCKPDYDHEFPTKMVMGEYCEFDNFSCDGPKCNEGPYSLSSVQTPAAETDAAKKAEVDIPAS
;
A
#
# COMPACT_ATOMS: atom_id res chain seq x y z
N MET A 1 12.91 60.68 -36.20
CA MET A 1 13.39 59.58 -35.32
C MET A 1 12.61 59.49 -34.00
N LEU A 2 12.32 60.60 -33.31
CA LEU A 2 11.56 60.59 -32.03
C LEU A 2 10.16 59.93 -32.09
N LYS A 3 9.39 60.14 -33.16
CA LYS A 3 8.05 59.55 -33.33
C LYS A 3 8.05 58.02 -33.43
N PHE A 4 9.15 57.43 -33.92
CA PHE A 4 9.27 55.99 -34.08
C PHE A 4 9.56 55.33 -32.72
N SER A 5 10.40 55.93 -31.89
CA SER A 5 10.63 55.48 -30.51
C SER A 5 9.37 55.55 -29.66
N ILE A 6 8.52 56.57 -29.84
CA ILE A 6 7.25 56.68 -29.09
C ILE A 6 6.28 55.57 -29.48
N TYR A 7 6.19 55.22 -30.76
CA TYR A 7 5.33 54.11 -31.22
C TYR A 7 5.81 52.76 -30.71
N VAL A 8 7.13 52.52 -30.70
CA VAL A 8 7.70 51.28 -30.14
C VAL A 8 7.43 51.19 -28.64
N TYR A 9 7.58 52.29 -27.90
CA TYR A 9 7.31 52.31 -26.46
C TYR A 9 5.82 52.09 -26.14
N LEU A 10 4.91 52.68 -26.91
CA LEU A 10 3.46 52.46 -26.77
C LEU A 10 3.07 51.02 -27.12
N PHE A 11 3.72 50.41 -28.12
CA PHE A 11 3.49 49.01 -28.49
C PHE A 11 4.04 48.03 -27.42
N CYS A 12 5.19 48.34 -26.83
CA CYS A 12 5.76 47.57 -25.72
C CYS A 12 4.90 47.67 -24.45
N LEU A 13 4.36 48.85 -24.11
CA LEU A 13 3.45 49.01 -22.98
C LEU A 13 2.12 48.26 -23.18
N SER A 14 1.68 48.05 -24.42
CA SER A 14 0.52 47.20 -24.71
C SER A 14 0.83 45.69 -24.64
N PHE A 15 2.10 45.30 -24.70
CA PHE A 15 2.54 43.90 -24.64
C PHE A 15 2.76 43.39 -23.20
N GLU A 16 3.00 44.28 -22.23
CA GLU A 16 3.07 43.89 -20.80
C GLU A 16 1.68 43.71 -20.15
N ALA A 17 0.60 44.07 -20.85
CA ALA A 17 -0.76 43.76 -20.44
C ALA A 17 -1.22 42.35 -20.87
N VAL A 18 -0.28 41.40 -21.01
CA VAL A 18 -0.65 39.97 -20.96
C VAL A 18 -1.14 39.71 -19.55
N THR A 19 -2.45 39.84 -19.38
CA THR A 19 -3.14 39.45 -18.17
C THR A 19 -2.74 38.01 -17.87
N SER A 20 -2.02 37.81 -16.78
CA SER A 20 -1.93 36.52 -16.14
C SER A 20 -3.35 36.13 -15.74
N VAL A 21 -4.08 35.52 -16.67
CA VAL A 21 -5.33 34.83 -16.36
C VAL A 21 -4.91 33.70 -15.46
N SER A 22 -4.96 33.95 -14.15
CA SER A 22 -4.86 32.92 -13.14
C SER A 22 -6.01 31.97 -13.41
N ARG A 23 -5.75 30.90 -14.18
CA ARG A 23 -6.70 29.80 -14.33
C ARG A 23 -7.01 29.38 -12.90
N LYS A 24 -8.27 29.57 -12.46
CA LYS A 24 -8.72 28.97 -11.20
C LYS A 24 -8.29 27.52 -11.28
N SER A 25 -7.46 27.08 -10.33
CA SER A 25 -7.16 25.67 -10.13
C SER A 25 -8.51 24.98 -10.08
N PHE A 26 -8.82 24.23 -11.15
CA PHE A 26 -10.10 23.57 -11.30
C PHE A 26 -10.16 22.58 -10.14
N LEU A 27 -10.95 22.91 -9.12
CA LEU A 27 -11.23 21.99 -8.03
C LEU A 27 -11.98 20.84 -8.69
N MET A 28 -11.26 19.77 -9.02
CA MET A 28 -11.86 18.57 -9.54
C MET A 28 -12.70 17.99 -8.40
N ASP A 29 -14.01 17.90 -8.64
CA ASP A 29 -14.90 17.19 -7.74
C ASP A 29 -14.55 15.70 -7.83
N ASP A 30 -14.02 15.15 -6.73
CA ASP A 30 -13.62 13.74 -6.60
C ASP A 30 -14.70 12.78 -7.12
N ARG A 31 -15.98 13.17 -7.06
CA ARG A 31 -17.12 12.39 -7.55
C ARG A 31 -17.08 12.11 -9.06
N HIS A 32 -16.49 13.00 -9.86
CA HIS A 32 -16.38 12.83 -11.31
C HIS A 32 -15.14 12.03 -11.72
N VAL A 33 -14.17 11.85 -10.81
CA VAL A 33 -12.94 11.10 -11.06
C VAL A 33 -13.24 9.61 -11.32
N CYS A 34 -14.25 9.06 -10.64
CA CYS A 34 -14.65 7.66 -10.83
C CYS A 34 -15.27 7.42 -12.21
N ILE A 35 -16.18 8.28 -12.67
CA ILE A 35 -17.02 8.05 -13.86
C ILE A 35 -16.19 7.89 -15.15
N VAL A 36 -15.00 8.49 -15.19
CA VAL A 36 -14.10 8.41 -16.36
C VAL A 36 -13.27 7.12 -16.39
N LYS A 37 -13.31 6.28 -15.35
CA LYS A 37 -12.59 5.00 -15.30
C LYS A 37 -13.41 3.90 -15.97
N THR A 38 -12.81 3.24 -16.95
CA THR A 38 -13.47 2.27 -17.83
C THR A 38 -13.18 0.81 -17.49
N SER A 39 -12.35 0.56 -16.48
CA SER A 39 -12.05 -0.79 -16.00
C SER A 39 -12.11 -0.85 -14.48
N CYS A 40 -12.43 -2.02 -13.96
CA CYS A 40 -12.42 -2.27 -12.51
C CYS A 40 -11.06 -1.93 -11.89
N LEU A 41 -9.97 -2.34 -12.54
CA LEU A 41 -8.61 -2.09 -12.04
C LEU A 41 -8.33 -0.59 -11.88
N GLU A 42 -8.63 0.21 -12.90
CA GLU A 42 -8.40 1.65 -12.85
C GLU A 42 -9.36 2.37 -11.88
N CYS A 43 -10.55 1.81 -11.70
CA CYS A 43 -11.54 2.30 -10.73
C CYS A 43 -11.05 2.09 -9.30
N LEU A 44 -10.67 0.85 -8.96
CA LEU A 44 -10.32 0.44 -7.60
C LEU A 44 -8.88 0.76 -7.22
N LYS A 45 -8.09 1.38 -8.10
CA LYS A 45 -6.88 2.12 -7.68
C LYS A 45 -7.22 3.35 -6.84
N LEU A 46 -8.47 3.81 -6.89
CA LEU A 46 -8.97 4.95 -6.13
C LEU A 46 -9.83 4.46 -4.97
N SER A 47 -9.44 4.78 -3.75
CA SER A 47 -10.11 4.29 -2.53
C SER A 47 -11.53 4.81 -2.29
N HIS A 48 -11.95 5.84 -3.02
CA HIS A 48 -13.28 6.46 -2.91
C HIS A 48 -14.26 6.03 -4.02
N CYS A 49 -13.82 5.16 -4.93
CA CYS A 49 -14.62 4.64 -6.01
C CYS A 49 -15.03 3.18 -5.74
N SER A 50 -16.14 2.78 -6.36
CA SER A 50 -16.63 1.41 -6.40
C SER A 50 -16.90 1.01 -7.85
N TRP A 51 -16.77 -0.28 -8.15
CA TRP A 51 -17.01 -0.82 -9.49
C TRP A 51 -18.33 -1.59 -9.52
N CYS A 52 -19.15 -1.32 -10.53
CA CYS A 52 -20.35 -2.12 -10.81
C CYS A 52 -20.05 -3.13 -11.92
N GLU A 53 -20.07 -4.42 -11.60
CA GLU A 53 -19.73 -5.47 -12.55
C GLU A 53 -20.82 -5.65 -13.62
N THR A 54 -22.10 -5.53 -13.27
CA THR A 54 -23.21 -5.69 -14.22
C THR A 54 -23.24 -4.58 -15.27
N GLU A 55 -22.97 -3.35 -14.85
CA GLU A 55 -22.99 -2.18 -15.73
C GLU A 55 -21.62 -1.88 -16.36
N ASN A 56 -20.56 -2.53 -15.88
CA ASN A 56 -19.16 -2.22 -16.21
C ASN A 56 -18.83 -0.74 -16.04
N LYS A 57 -19.26 -0.16 -14.91
CA LYS A 57 -19.08 1.26 -14.62
C LYS A 57 -18.46 1.49 -13.26
N CYS A 58 -17.53 2.44 -13.22
CA CYS A 58 -16.97 2.97 -12.00
C CYS A 58 -17.83 4.13 -11.48
N PHE A 59 -18.10 4.17 -10.18
CA PHE A 59 -18.93 5.20 -9.57
C PHE A 59 -18.45 5.53 -8.15
N SER A 60 -18.96 6.64 -7.60
CA SER A 60 -18.76 6.98 -6.19
C SER A 60 -20.07 6.82 -5.43
N LYS A 61 -20.04 6.14 -4.28
CA LYS A 61 -21.20 6.05 -3.37
C LYS A 61 -21.63 7.39 -2.77
N LYS A 62 -20.78 8.42 -2.86
CA LYS A 62 -21.09 9.78 -2.37
C LYS A 62 -22.04 10.54 -3.31
N LEU A 63 -22.42 9.97 -4.46
CA LEU A 63 -23.36 10.59 -5.39
C LEU A 63 -24.82 10.23 -5.05
N PRO A 64 -25.71 11.22 -4.87
CA PRO A 64 -27.09 11.00 -4.42
C PRO A 64 -27.97 10.24 -5.43
N SER A 65 -27.54 10.09 -6.68
CA SER A 65 -28.27 9.30 -7.70
C SER A 65 -27.84 7.83 -7.77
N PHE A 66 -26.94 7.37 -6.90
CA PHE A 66 -26.24 6.10 -7.06
C PHE A 66 -26.47 5.08 -5.93
N GLU A 67 -27.29 5.38 -4.91
CA GLU A 67 -27.61 4.41 -3.83
C GLU A 67 -28.22 3.10 -4.36
N ASP A 68 -28.97 3.16 -5.47
CA ASP A 68 -29.59 1.98 -6.10
C ASP A 68 -28.99 1.61 -7.47
N PHE A 69 -27.96 2.31 -7.94
CA PHE A 69 -27.41 2.07 -9.29
C PHE A 69 -26.88 0.64 -9.47
N CYS A 70 -26.31 0.08 -8.40
CA CYS A 70 -25.69 -1.24 -8.44
C CYS A 70 -25.91 -2.00 -7.14
N SER A 71 -27.06 -2.67 -7.02
CA SER A 71 -27.49 -3.28 -5.75
C SER A 71 -26.69 -4.52 -5.36
N ASN A 72 -26.49 -5.49 -6.28
CA ASN A 72 -25.97 -6.83 -5.93
C ASN A 72 -24.62 -7.18 -6.57
N SER A 73 -24.02 -6.28 -7.34
CA SER A 73 -22.81 -6.49 -8.15
C SER A 73 -21.76 -5.40 -7.94
N THR A 74 -21.86 -4.69 -6.81
CA THR A 74 -20.88 -3.68 -6.40
C THR A 74 -19.64 -4.33 -5.81
N ILE A 75 -18.48 -3.95 -6.34
CA ILE A 75 -17.16 -4.25 -5.80
C ILE A 75 -16.62 -2.96 -5.19
N ASP A 76 -16.40 -2.98 -3.89
CA ASP A 76 -15.83 -1.86 -3.15
C ASP A 76 -14.32 -1.93 -3.08
N HIS A 77 -13.69 -0.77 -2.95
CA HIS A 77 -12.30 -0.71 -2.51
C HIS A 77 -12.19 -1.23 -1.07
N ILE A 78 -11.42 -2.29 -0.88
CA ILE A 78 -11.04 -2.82 0.43
C ILE A 78 -9.54 -2.71 0.54
N ASP A 79 -9.02 -2.14 1.62
CA ASP A 79 -7.58 -2.05 1.85
C ASP A 79 -7.07 -3.33 2.52
N TYR A 80 -6.37 -4.16 1.77
CA TYR A 80 -5.72 -5.37 2.25
C TYR A 80 -4.28 -5.15 2.71
N ASN A 81 -3.84 -3.89 2.89
CA ASN A 81 -2.47 -3.51 3.21
C ASN A 81 -1.46 -4.01 2.16
N MET A 82 -1.86 -3.98 0.89
CA MET A 82 -1.03 -4.29 -0.28
C MET A 82 -0.68 -3.00 -1.05
N SER A 83 0.12 -3.11 -2.10
CA SER A 83 0.28 -1.97 -3.02
C SER A 83 -1.05 -1.63 -3.70
N ILE A 84 -1.21 -0.36 -4.12
CA ILE A 84 -2.45 0.14 -4.75
C ILE A 84 -2.88 -0.74 -5.94
N GLN A 85 -1.93 -1.24 -6.72
CA GLN A 85 -2.23 -2.07 -7.88
C GLN A 85 -2.67 -3.48 -7.48
N GLU A 86 -1.93 -4.17 -6.61
CA GLU A 86 -2.26 -5.53 -6.16
C GLU A 86 -3.60 -5.56 -5.43
N ASN A 87 -3.88 -4.52 -4.65
CA ASN A 87 -5.13 -4.35 -3.95
C ASN A 87 -6.33 -4.26 -4.91
N ALA A 88 -6.22 -3.41 -5.92
CA ALA A 88 -7.25 -3.25 -6.95
C ALA A 88 -7.44 -4.54 -7.78
N GLU A 89 -6.35 -5.21 -8.15
CA GLU A 89 -6.41 -6.52 -8.84
C GLU A 89 -7.17 -7.55 -8.00
N CYS A 90 -6.88 -7.64 -6.70
CA CYS A 90 -7.58 -8.57 -5.83
C CYS A 90 -9.08 -8.27 -5.72
N SER A 91 -9.44 -7.02 -5.46
CA SER A 91 -10.86 -6.63 -5.33
C SER A 91 -11.62 -6.97 -6.61
N CYS A 92 -11.05 -6.69 -7.77
CA CYS A 92 -11.66 -7.01 -9.07
C CYS A 92 -11.78 -8.51 -9.34
N SER A 93 -10.84 -9.33 -8.86
CA SER A 93 -10.87 -10.78 -9.02
C SER A 93 -11.73 -11.51 -7.99
N LYS A 94 -12.44 -10.81 -7.09
CA LYS A 94 -13.29 -11.42 -6.03
C LYS A 94 -12.55 -12.49 -5.20
N GLY A 95 -11.23 -12.36 -5.07
CA GLY A 95 -10.41 -13.35 -4.36
C GLY A 95 -10.15 -14.67 -5.10
N GLU A 96 -10.32 -14.76 -6.43
CA GLU A 96 -9.87 -15.92 -7.23
C GLU A 96 -8.36 -16.22 -7.11
N VAL A 97 -7.60 -15.30 -6.52
CA VAL A 97 -6.19 -15.45 -6.12
C VAL A 97 -5.97 -16.52 -5.02
N LYS A 98 -7.03 -17.16 -4.50
CA LYS A 98 -7.02 -18.22 -3.46
C LYS A 98 -5.98 -19.33 -3.66
N GLN A 99 -5.57 -19.61 -4.90
CA GLN A 99 -4.54 -20.62 -5.20
C GLN A 99 -3.18 -20.29 -4.56
N ARG A 100 -2.90 -19.03 -4.19
CA ARG A 100 -1.63 -18.64 -3.54
C ARG A 100 -1.60 -18.84 -2.03
N CYS A 101 -2.67 -19.36 -1.42
CA CYS A 101 -2.75 -19.57 0.04
C CYS A 101 -2.34 -20.98 0.49
N PHE A 102 -1.61 -21.71 -0.36
CA PHE A 102 -1.03 -23.00 -0.07
C PHE A 102 0.49 -22.93 -0.20
N PRO A 103 1.25 -23.58 0.68
CA PRO A 103 2.70 -23.71 0.51
C PRO A 103 3.05 -24.34 -0.85
N PRO A 104 4.18 -23.97 -1.47
CA PRO A 104 4.62 -24.58 -2.72
C PRO A 104 4.71 -26.11 -2.61
N GLY A 105 4.06 -26.82 -3.53
CA GLY A 105 4.02 -28.28 -3.53
C GLY A 105 2.94 -28.92 -2.65
N VAL A 106 2.15 -28.12 -1.92
CA VAL A 106 0.99 -28.58 -1.17
C VAL A 106 -0.27 -28.35 -2.00
N THR A 107 -0.91 -29.42 -2.45
CA THR A 107 -2.16 -29.37 -3.22
C THR A 107 -3.38 -29.81 -2.41
N GLU A 108 -3.15 -30.31 -1.19
CA GLU A 108 -4.19 -30.86 -0.31
C GLU A 108 -4.10 -30.21 1.07
N GLY A 109 -5.25 -30.12 1.76
CA GLY A 109 -5.37 -29.53 3.09
C GLY A 109 -6.07 -28.17 3.09
N PRO A 110 -6.26 -27.58 4.28
CA PRO A 110 -6.89 -26.28 4.40
C PRO A 110 -5.94 -25.15 3.98
N ALA A 111 -6.46 -24.15 3.26
CA ALA A 111 -5.73 -22.92 2.97
C ALA A 111 -5.26 -22.25 4.26
N CYS A 112 -4.09 -21.60 4.23
CA CYS A 112 -3.49 -20.96 5.41
C CYS A 112 -3.37 -21.91 6.61
N SER A 113 -3.03 -23.18 6.32
CA SER A 113 -2.93 -24.28 7.29
C SER A 113 -4.17 -24.45 8.18
N GLY A 114 -5.33 -23.90 7.79
CA GLY A 114 -6.56 -23.88 8.59
C GLY A 114 -6.51 -22.92 9.79
N ARG A 115 -5.44 -22.13 9.94
CA ARG A 115 -5.21 -21.22 11.07
C ARG A 115 -5.30 -19.73 10.69
N GLY A 116 -5.68 -19.46 9.45
CA GLY A 116 -5.86 -18.11 8.93
C GLY A 116 -7.03 -18.01 7.96
N THR A 117 -7.21 -16.80 7.44
CA THR A 117 -8.13 -16.52 6.33
C THR A 117 -7.32 -16.16 5.10
N CYS A 118 -7.61 -16.82 3.98
CA CYS A 118 -7.01 -16.52 2.69
C CYS A 118 -7.68 -15.28 2.09
N VAL A 119 -6.92 -14.19 1.97
CA VAL A 119 -7.38 -12.93 1.42
C VAL A 119 -6.44 -12.55 0.31
N CYS A 120 -6.94 -12.44 -0.93
CA CYS A 120 -6.12 -12.03 -2.07
C CYS A 120 -4.90 -12.90 -2.39
N GLY A 121 -4.90 -14.17 -1.94
CA GLY A 121 -3.74 -15.04 -2.10
C GLY A 121 -2.67 -14.87 -1.03
N GLN A 122 -2.94 -14.09 0.02
CA GLN A 122 -2.11 -13.97 1.21
C GLN A 122 -2.89 -14.47 2.43
N CYS A 123 -2.19 -15.12 3.35
CA CYS A 123 -2.81 -15.59 4.58
C CYS A 123 -2.79 -14.52 5.67
N VAL A 124 -3.96 -14.26 6.24
CA VAL A 124 -4.14 -13.45 7.45
C VAL A 124 -4.34 -14.41 8.62
N CYS A 125 -3.32 -14.57 9.45
CA CYS A 125 -3.35 -15.51 10.58
C CYS A 125 -4.27 -15.03 11.70
N LYS A 126 -5.02 -15.95 12.31
CA LYS A 126 -5.91 -15.62 13.43
C LYS A 126 -5.10 -15.46 14.71
N PRO A 127 -5.09 -14.27 15.34
CA PRO A 127 -4.34 -14.05 16.57
C PRO A 127 -4.93 -14.79 17.78
N ASP A 128 -6.23 -15.09 17.73
CA ASP A 128 -7.02 -15.78 18.75
C ASP A 128 -7.36 -17.22 18.34
N TYR A 129 -6.51 -17.85 17.52
CA TYR A 129 -6.75 -19.20 17.00
C TYR A 129 -6.99 -20.24 18.10
N ASP A 130 -6.32 -20.08 19.25
CA ASP A 130 -6.37 -20.99 20.38
C ASP A 130 -6.91 -20.26 21.63
N HIS A 131 -8.16 -20.54 21.99
CA HIS A 131 -8.82 -19.90 23.14
C HIS A 131 -8.28 -20.39 24.49
N GLU A 132 -7.62 -21.54 24.54
CA GLU A 132 -7.03 -22.09 25.78
C GLU A 132 -5.71 -21.40 26.10
N PHE A 133 -4.96 -21.01 25.07
CA PHE A 133 -3.68 -20.32 25.19
C PHE A 133 -3.73 -18.94 24.51
N PRO A 134 -4.26 -17.90 25.19
CA PRO A 134 -4.43 -16.56 24.59
C PRO A 134 -3.11 -15.87 24.23
N THR A 135 -1.97 -16.37 24.72
CA THR A 135 -0.63 -15.90 24.34
C THR A 135 -0.06 -16.65 23.13
N LYS A 136 -0.80 -17.61 22.56
CA LYS A 136 -0.40 -18.37 21.37
C LYS A 136 -0.72 -17.56 20.13
N MET A 137 0.34 -17.16 19.44
CA MET A 137 0.30 -16.40 18.21
C MET A 137 0.66 -17.31 17.05
N VAL A 138 -0.25 -17.42 16.08
CA VAL A 138 -0.01 -18.11 14.81
C VAL A 138 0.67 -17.16 13.85
N MET A 139 1.73 -17.64 13.18
CA MET A 139 2.57 -16.86 12.28
C MET A 139 3.08 -17.70 11.11
N GLY A 140 3.80 -17.07 10.18
CA GLY A 140 4.24 -17.68 8.93
C GLY A 140 3.45 -17.17 7.73
N GLU A 141 3.99 -17.37 6.52
CA GLU A 141 3.36 -16.92 5.27
C GLU A 141 2.04 -17.64 5.02
N TYR A 142 1.92 -18.87 5.50
CA TYR A 142 0.74 -19.73 5.38
C TYR A 142 0.13 -20.07 6.73
N CYS A 143 0.47 -19.32 7.79
CA CYS A 143 0.02 -19.59 9.17
C CYS A 143 0.42 -20.99 9.66
N GLU A 144 1.60 -21.46 9.26
CA GLU A 144 2.17 -22.78 9.49
C GLU A 144 2.98 -22.89 10.78
N PHE A 145 3.23 -21.78 11.48
CA PHE A 145 3.93 -21.76 12.77
C PHE A 145 3.08 -21.17 13.89
N ASP A 146 3.44 -21.51 15.12
CA ASP A 146 3.02 -20.78 16.31
C ASP A 146 4.18 -20.69 17.31
N ASN A 147 4.11 -19.75 18.24
CA ASN A 147 5.16 -19.50 19.24
C ASN A 147 5.26 -20.58 20.35
N PHE A 148 4.46 -21.65 20.29
CA PHE A 148 4.52 -22.79 21.21
C PHE A 148 5.11 -24.05 20.56
N SER A 149 5.15 -24.11 19.23
CA SER A 149 5.50 -25.31 18.45
C SER A 149 6.90 -25.25 17.81
N CYS A 150 7.84 -24.56 18.45
CA CYS A 150 9.17 -24.29 17.89
C CYS A 150 10.29 -24.79 18.81
N ASP A 151 11.31 -25.40 18.21
CA ASP A 151 12.62 -25.63 18.85
C ASP A 151 13.68 -24.80 18.11
N GLY A 152 14.47 -24.01 18.84
CA GLY A 152 15.61 -23.26 18.31
C GLY A 152 15.51 -21.72 18.41
N PRO A 153 16.62 -21.00 18.12
CA PRO A 153 16.79 -19.58 18.47
C PRO A 153 15.89 -18.61 17.68
N LYS A 154 15.35 -19.02 16.53
CA LYS A 154 14.55 -18.16 15.64
C LYS A 154 13.08 -18.06 16.00
N CYS A 155 12.62 -18.76 17.05
CA CYS A 155 11.19 -18.85 17.35
C CYS A 155 10.53 -17.50 17.67
N ASN A 156 11.29 -16.55 18.20
CA ASN A 156 10.75 -15.25 18.62
C ASN A 156 11.00 -14.13 17.62
N GLU A 157 11.62 -14.42 16.47
CA GLU A 157 12.16 -13.34 15.62
C GLU A 157 11.09 -12.66 14.75
N GLY A 158 9.88 -13.24 14.61
CA GLY A 158 8.91 -12.72 13.64
C GLY A 158 9.56 -12.48 12.26
N PRO A 159 8.95 -11.70 11.36
CA PRO A 159 9.58 -11.34 10.09
C PRO A 159 10.62 -10.21 10.21
N TYR A 160 10.91 -9.70 11.42
CA TYR A 160 11.82 -8.56 11.61
C TYR A 160 12.90 -8.89 12.62
N SER A 161 14.16 -9.02 12.15
CA SER A 161 15.31 -8.99 13.04
C SER A 161 15.36 -7.63 13.76
N LEU A 162 15.12 -7.67 15.08
CA LEU A 162 15.31 -6.54 16.02
C LEU A 162 16.74 -5.95 15.96
N SER A 163 17.67 -6.62 15.27
CA SER A 163 19.03 -6.18 14.97
C SER A 163 19.11 -4.90 14.12
N SER A 164 18.00 -4.43 13.53
CA SER A 164 17.98 -3.24 12.66
C SER A 164 17.54 -1.95 13.35
N VAL A 165 17.11 -1.99 14.61
CA VAL A 165 16.96 -0.76 15.41
C VAL A 165 18.36 -0.37 15.89
N GLN A 166 19.12 0.26 14.99
CA GLN A 166 20.38 0.91 15.31
C GLN A 166 20.12 1.92 16.41
N THR A 167 20.52 1.56 17.63
CA THR A 167 20.76 2.53 18.68
C THR A 167 21.81 3.51 18.13
N PRO A 168 21.57 4.83 18.13
CA PRO A 168 22.56 5.78 17.66
C PRO A 168 23.86 5.58 18.44
N ALA A 169 24.95 5.38 17.71
CA ALA A 169 26.28 5.21 18.25
C ALA A 169 26.61 6.38 19.17
N ALA A 170 26.82 6.10 20.46
CA ALA A 170 27.60 6.97 21.31
C ALA A 170 29.06 6.85 20.86
N GLU A 171 29.57 7.91 20.25
CA GLU A 171 31.00 8.15 20.08
C GLU A 171 31.70 7.97 21.43
N THR A 172 32.62 7.02 21.51
CA THR A 172 33.84 7.21 22.30
C THR A 172 35.01 6.59 21.55
N ASP A 173 35.85 7.50 21.09
CA ASP A 173 37.21 7.27 20.60
C ASP A 173 38.13 6.64 21.66
N ALA A 174 39.26 6.14 21.15
CA ALA A 174 40.50 5.79 21.85
C ALA A 174 40.56 4.38 22.50
N ALA A 175 41.63 3.60 22.42
CA ALA A 175 42.98 3.85 21.94
C ALA A 175 43.65 2.56 21.43
N LYS A 176 44.47 2.77 20.41
CA LYS A 176 45.40 1.88 19.73
C LYS A 176 46.44 1.31 20.71
N LYS A 177 46.55 -0.02 20.85
CA LYS A 177 47.66 -0.67 21.56
C LYS A 177 48.81 -0.90 20.58
N ALA A 178 49.83 -0.05 20.65
CA ALA A 178 51.11 -0.27 19.98
C ALA A 178 52.04 -1.03 20.93
N GLU A 179 52.55 -2.15 20.45
CA GLU A 179 53.63 -2.95 21.01
C GLU A 179 54.93 -2.11 21.09
N VAL A 180 55.61 -2.13 22.24
CA VAL A 180 57.02 -1.68 22.35
C VAL A 180 57.75 -2.68 23.24
N ASP A 181 58.79 -3.26 22.65
CA ASP A 181 59.70 -4.26 23.18
C ASP A 181 60.92 -3.62 23.91
N ILE A 182 61.73 -4.49 24.53
CA ILE A 182 63.17 -4.36 24.94
C ILE A 182 63.48 -3.70 26.33
N PRO A 183 64.50 -4.11 27.13
CA PRO A 183 64.99 -5.45 27.54
C PRO A 183 65.32 -5.60 29.07
N ALA A 184 65.72 -6.83 29.41
CA ALA A 184 66.51 -7.37 30.53
C ALA A 184 67.14 -6.46 31.64
N SER A 185 67.02 -6.96 32.87
CA SER A 185 68.13 -7.18 33.82
C SER A 185 67.82 -8.39 34.70
#